data_AF-A0A8J5X132-F1
#
_entry.id   AF-A0A8J5X132-F1
#
_cell.length_a   1.000
_cell.length_b   1.000
_cell.length_c   1.000
_cell.angle_alpha   90.00
_cell.angle_beta   90.00
_cell.angle_gamma   90.00
#
_symmetry.space_group_name_H-M   'P 1'
#
loop_
_entity.id
_entity.type
_entity.pdbx_description
1 polymer ?
#
loop_
_entity_poly.entity_id
_entity_poly.type
_entity_poly.pdbx_seq_one_letter_code
_entity_poly.pdbx_strand_id
1 'polypeptide(L)'
;MSDIYSFIGHVTFGHGNSEDLGSEFYETLAKMAPTKEEELKLKGYSGDLSKIDPAERFLKGVCGVPFAFKRVDAMLYRANFDTEVNCLMNSFETLEAACAELRSSKLFLKLLDAVLKTGNRMNDGTNRGEARAFKLDTLLKLADIKSTDGKTTLLQFVVKEIIRSEGINSDHDFFF
;
A
#
# COMPACT_ATOMS: atom_id res chain seq x y z
N MET A 1 4.42 33.60 20.26
CA MET A 1 3.15 34.12 20.85
C MET A 1 2.12 34.43 19.76
N SER A 2 2.53 34.91 18.58
CA SER A 2 1.69 35.00 17.37
C SER A 2 1.10 33.67 16.91
N ASP A 3 1.87 32.59 17.02
CA ASP A 3 1.52 31.30 16.39
C ASP A 3 0.44 30.54 17.15
N ILE A 4 0.33 30.76 18.47
CA ILE A 4 -0.72 30.17 19.32
C ILE A 4 -2.08 30.81 19.04
N TYR A 5 -2.13 32.14 18.83
CA TYR A 5 -3.37 32.82 18.47
C TYR A 5 -3.79 32.53 17.03
N SER A 6 -2.82 32.37 16.12
CA SER A 6 -3.08 31.85 14.77
C SER A 6 -3.64 30.43 14.83
N PHE A 7 -3.04 29.54 15.63
CA PHE A 7 -3.50 28.17 15.87
C PHE A 7 -4.91 28.10 16.47
N ILE A 8 -5.19 28.88 17.53
CA ILE A 8 -6.53 29.00 18.08
C ILE A 8 -7.48 29.55 17.01
N GLY A 9 -7.07 30.51 16.19
CA GLY A 9 -7.85 30.97 15.04
C GLY A 9 -8.22 29.85 14.06
N HIS A 10 -7.24 29.06 13.61
CA HIS A 10 -7.45 27.93 12.69
C HIS A 10 -8.36 26.85 13.30
N VAL A 11 -8.10 26.43 14.53
CA VAL A 11 -8.88 25.38 15.23
C VAL A 11 -10.27 25.87 15.61
N THR A 12 -10.46 27.14 15.94
CA THR A 12 -11.74 27.68 16.44
C THR A 12 -12.69 28.03 15.30
N PHE A 13 -12.20 28.68 14.23
CA PHE A 13 -13.04 29.19 13.16
C PHE A 13 -13.17 28.25 11.96
N GLY A 14 -12.33 27.22 11.83
CA GLY A 14 -12.37 26.29 10.69
C GLY A 14 -12.08 26.93 9.33
N HIS A 15 -11.62 28.18 9.32
CA HIS A 15 -11.29 28.98 8.13
C HIS A 15 -9.82 28.87 7.72
N GLY A 16 -9.06 27.97 8.35
CA GLY A 16 -7.69 27.71 7.96
C GLY A 16 -7.62 26.97 6.64
N ASN A 17 -6.93 27.54 5.64
CA ASN A 17 -6.43 26.74 4.53
C ASN A 17 -5.64 25.57 5.13
N SER A 18 -6.05 24.34 4.83
CA SER A 18 -5.33 23.12 5.25
C SER A 18 -3.91 23.05 4.69
N GLU A 19 -3.57 23.93 3.75
CA GLU A 19 -2.27 24.02 3.08
C GLU A 19 -1.20 24.77 3.89
N ASP A 20 -1.55 25.63 4.85
CA ASP A 20 -0.56 26.51 5.49
C ASP A 20 0.27 25.82 6.60
N LEU A 21 -0.19 24.68 7.15
CA LEU A 21 0.44 24.05 8.32
C LEU A 21 0.96 22.62 8.07
N GLY A 22 0.60 21.97 6.95
CA GLY A 22 1.09 20.63 6.58
C GLY A 22 0.60 19.49 7.51
N SER A 23 0.60 18.25 7.02
CA SER A 23 0.16 17.07 7.79
C SER A 23 1.04 16.77 8.99
N GLU A 24 2.37 16.96 8.87
CA GLU A 24 3.35 16.73 9.96
C GLU A 24 3.05 17.55 11.23
N PHE A 25 2.55 18.77 11.06
CA PHE A 25 2.16 19.63 12.17
C PHE A 25 0.93 19.06 12.90
N TYR A 26 -0.10 18.67 12.15
CA TYR A 26 -1.30 18.07 12.75
C TYR A 26 -1.00 16.72 13.40
N GLU A 27 -0.08 15.91 12.85
CA GLU A 27 0.40 14.69 13.50
C GLU A 27 1.10 14.99 14.84
N THR A 28 1.94 16.02 14.87
CA THR A 28 2.65 16.43 16.08
C THR A 28 1.65 16.86 17.16
N LEU A 29 0.62 17.62 16.78
CA LEU A 29 -0.44 18.03 17.70
C LEU A 29 -1.31 16.87 18.17
N ALA A 30 -1.65 15.93 17.30
CA ALA A 30 -2.41 14.74 17.68
C ALA A 30 -1.66 13.92 18.74
N LYS A 31 -0.32 13.82 18.63
CA LYS A 31 0.54 13.16 19.61
C LYS A 31 0.61 13.88 20.96
N MET A 32 0.25 15.16 21.01
CA MET A 32 0.21 15.95 22.25
C MET A 32 -1.15 15.87 22.98
N ALA A 33 -2.09 15.04 22.51
CA ALA A 33 -3.39 14.89 23.14
C ALA A 33 -3.25 14.43 24.61
N PRO A 34 -3.72 15.22 25.58
CA PRO A 34 -3.66 14.84 26.98
C PRO A 34 -4.66 13.70 27.25
N THR A 35 -4.37 12.89 28.26
CA THR A 35 -5.35 11.98 28.83
C THR A 35 -6.54 12.74 29.42
N LYS A 36 -7.67 12.07 29.61
CA LYS A 36 -8.86 12.69 30.24
C LYS A 36 -8.56 13.27 31.62
N GLU A 37 -7.68 12.63 32.39
CA GLU A 37 -7.29 13.10 33.71
C GLU A 37 -6.45 14.38 33.63
N GLU A 38 -5.47 14.42 32.72
CA GLU A 38 -4.64 15.61 32.46
C GLU A 38 -5.49 16.77 31.92
N GLU A 39 -6.43 16.50 31.01
CA GLU A 39 -7.36 17.50 30.49
C GLU A 39 -8.19 18.12 31.62
N LEU A 40 -8.72 17.31 32.56
CA LEU A 40 -9.47 17.80 33.72
C LEU A 40 -8.59 18.64 34.65
N LYS A 41 -7.35 18.22 34.93
CA LYS A 41 -6.39 18.98 35.75
C LYS A 41 -6.04 20.32 35.10
N LEU A 42 -5.72 20.30 33.80
CA LEU A 42 -5.39 21.50 33.03
C LEU A 42 -6.57 22.47 32.98
N LYS A 43 -7.80 21.99 32.75
CA LYS A 43 -9.01 22.84 32.75
C LYS A 43 -9.31 23.39 34.15
N GLY A 44 -9.21 22.56 35.18
CA GLY A 44 -9.52 22.90 36.57
C GLY A 44 -8.50 23.82 37.26
N TYR A 45 -7.29 23.95 36.73
CA TYR A 45 -6.27 24.83 37.30
C TYR A 45 -6.69 26.31 37.22
N SER A 46 -6.85 26.97 38.37
CA SER A 46 -7.18 28.40 38.51
C SER A 46 -6.07 29.22 39.16
N GLY A 47 -4.88 28.63 39.35
CA GLY A 47 -3.71 29.30 39.91
C GLY A 47 -3.02 30.24 38.92
N ASP A 48 -1.83 30.70 39.32
CA ASP A 48 -1.00 31.59 38.53
C ASP A 48 -0.37 30.87 37.32
N LEU A 49 -0.77 31.26 36.11
CA LEU A 49 -0.27 30.69 34.85
C LEU A 49 1.25 30.86 34.67
N SER A 50 1.89 31.84 35.34
CA SER A 50 3.34 32.01 35.30
C SER A 50 4.10 30.84 35.94
N LYS A 51 3.43 30.07 36.81
CA LYS A 51 3.98 28.90 37.53
C LYS A 51 3.80 27.58 36.80
N ILE A 52 3.09 27.57 35.69
CA ILE A 52 2.88 26.40 34.83
C ILE A 52 3.97 26.38 33.76
N ASP A 53 4.44 25.19 33.36
CA ASP A 53 5.40 25.07 32.26
C ASP A 53 4.81 25.60 30.93
N PRO A 54 5.61 26.19 30.02
CA PRO A 54 5.11 26.65 28.72
C PRO A 54 4.31 25.59 27.92
N ALA A 55 4.68 24.31 27.99
CA ALA A 55 3.96 23.23 27.30
C ALA A 55 2.57 22.98 27.91
N GLU A 56 2.46 22.97 29.24
CA GLU A 56 1.18 22.84 29.94
C GLU A 56 0.28 24.07 29.73
N ARG A 57 0.86 25.28 29.66
CA ARG A 57 0.11 26.50 29.29
C ARG A 57 -0.46 26.42 27.89
N PHE A 58 0.32 25.91 26.94
CA PHE A 58 -0.14 25.65 25.58
C PHE A 58 -1.32 24.67 25.58
N LEU A 59 -1.14 23.49 26.18
CA LEU A 59 -2.19 22.46 26.24
C LEU A 59 -3.45 22.94 26.96
N LYS A 60 -3.33 23.74 28.02
CA LYS A 60 -4.48 24.37 28.69
C LYS A 60 -5.25 25.27 27.72
N GLY A 61 -4.55 26.07 26.91
CA GLY A 61 -5.15 26.89 25.86
C GLY A 61 -5.88 26.05 24.80
N VAL A 62 -5.25 24.98 24.31
CA VAL A 62 -5.85 24.04 23.35
C VAL A 62 -7.09 23.36 23.92
N CYS A 63 -7.02 22.85 25.15
CA CYS A 63 -8.14 22.23 25.85
C CYS A 63 -9.31 23.19 26.09
N GLY A 64 -9.06 24.50 26.11
CA GLY A 64 -10.11 25.52 26.17
C GLY A 64 -10.98 25.57 24.91
N VAL A 65 -10.50 25.07 23.77
CA VAL A 65 -11.27 24.99 22.54
C VAL A 65 -12.18 23.76 22.55
N PRO A 66 -13.49 23.89 22.31
CA PRO A 66 -14.39 22.76 22.26
C PRO A 66 -13.96 21.73 21.21
N PHE A 67 -13.78 20.48 21.64
CA PHE A 67 -13.39 19.36 20.79
C PHE A 67 -12.04 19.52 20.08
N ALA A 68 -11.10 20.29 20.65
CA ALA A 68 -9.83 20.64 20.02
C ALA A 68 -9.11 19.47 19.33
N PHE A 69 -8.83 18.39 20.07
CA PHE A 69 -8.11 17.24 19.51
C PHE A 69 -8.91 16.45 18.47
N LYS A 70 -10.24 16.38 18.61
CA LYS A 70 -11.09 15.81 17.53
C LYS A 70 -11.06 16.66 16.27
N ARG A 71 -10.94 17.98 16.39
CA ARG A 71 -10.78 18.89 15.24
C ARG A 71 -9.40 18.70 14.61
N VAL A 72 -8.34 18.53 15.41
CA VAL A 72 -6.99 18.19 14.93
C VAL A 72 -7.02 16.86 14.16
N ASP A 73 -7.65 15.82 14.69
CA ASP A 73 -7.79 14.53 13.99
C ASP A 73 -8.50 14.70 12.64
N ALA A 74 -9.59 15.49 12.60
CA ALA A 74 -10.32 15.78 11.36
C ALA A 74 -9.50 16.60 10.35
N MET A 75 -8.68 17.54 10.83
CA MET A 75 -7.77 18.33 9.98
C MET A 75 -6.64 17.48 9.44
N LEU A 76 -6.06 16.60 10.26
CA LEU A 76 -5.05 15.64 9.83
C LEU A 76 -5.61 14.71 8.75
N TYR A 77 -6.81 14.16 8.97
CA TYR A 77 -7.49 13.34 7.98
C TYR A 77 -7.70 14.10 6.67
N ARG A 78 -8.22 15.33 6.74
CA ARG A 78 -8.42 16.17 5.55
C ARG A 78 -7.11 16.45 4.81
N ALA A 79 -6.02 16.72 5.53
CA ALA A 79 -4.71 16.99 4.94
C ALA A 79 -4.13 15.76 4.23
N ASN A 80 -4.41 14.56 4.71
CA ASN A 80 -3.91 13.30 4.14
C ASN A 80 -4.86 12.68 3.10
N PHE A 81 -6.12 13.10 3.06
CA PHE A 81 -7.18 12.45 2.28
C PHE A 81 -6.82 12.25 0.80
N ASP A 82 -6.44 13.32 0.11
CA ASP A 82 -6.15 13.24 -1.33
C ASP A 82 -4.94 12.34 -1.60
N THR A 83 -3.90 12.42 -0.76
CA THR A 83 -2.71 11.56 -0.86
C THR A 83 -3.05 10.09 -0.67
N GLU A 84 -3.85 9.76 0.35
CA GLU A 84 -4.27 8.38 0.63
C GLU A 84 -5.16 7.83 -0.49
N VAL A 85 -6.13 8.62 -0.98
CA VAL A 85 -7.02 8.23 -2.09
C VAL A 85 -6.22 8.02 -3.36
N ASN A 86 -5.31 8.93 -3.70
CA ASN A 86 -4.46 8.80 -4.89
C ASN A 86 -3.54 7.57 -4.82
N CYS A 87 -2.96 7.29 -3.66
CA CYS A 87 -2.15 6.08 -3.44
C CYS A 87 -2.98 4.81 -3.69
N LEU A 88 -4.22 4.77 -3.17
CA LEU A 88 -5.13 3.65 -3.36
C LEU A 88 -5.55 3.50 -4.83
N MET A 89 -5.90 4.60 -5.50
CA MET A 89 -6.26 4.62 -6.93
C MET A 89 -5.11 4.10 -7.79
N ASN A 90 -3.88 4.58 -7.58
CA ASN A 90 -2.70 4.10 -8.31
C ASN A 90 -2.46 2.59 -8.12
N SER A 91 -2.74 2.08 -6.92
CA SER A 91 -2.64 0.64 -6.63
C SER A 91 -3.68 -0.17 -7.42
N PHE A 92 -4.92 0.33 -7.52
CA PHE A 92 -5.96 -0.30 -8.34
C PHE A 92 -5.66 -0.25 -9.83
N GLU A 93 -5.20 0.89 -10.34
CA GLU A 93 -4.81 1.05 -11.75
C GLU A 93 -3.68 0.07 -12.11
N THR A 94 -2.69 -0.06 -11.23
CA THR A 94 -1.59 -1.02 -11.41
C THR A 94 -2.11 -2.47 -11.45
N LEU A 95 -3.00 -2.84 -10.54
CA LEU A 95 -3.58 -4.17 -10.49
C LEU A 95 -4.45 -4.45 -11.73
N GLU A 96 -5.26 -3.49 -12.15
CA GLU A 96 -6.11 -3.61 -13.32
C GLU A 96 -5.28 -3.78 -14.59
N ALA A 97 -4.24 -2.96 -14.77
CA ALA A 97 -3.31 -3.04 -15.89
C ALA A 97 -2.60 -4.40 -15.92
N ALA A 98 -2.01 -4.85 -14.80
CA ALA A 98 -1.35 -6.14 -14.73
C ALA A 98 -2.30 -7.31 -15.07
N CYS A 99 -3.53 -7.29 -14.55
CA CYS A 99 -4.53 -8.29 -14.88
C CYS A 99 -4.95 -8.22 -16.37
N ALA A 100 -5.07 -7.02 -16.95
CA ALA A 100 -5.38 -6.86 -18.37
C ALA A 100 -4.28 -7.43 -19.24
N GLU A 101 -3.02 -7.08 -18.98
CA GLU A 101 -1.85 -7.57 -19.70
C GLU A 101 -1.74 -9.10 -19.64
N LEU A 102 -1.90 -9.71 -18.45
CA LEU A 102 -1.86 -11.16 -18.30
C LEU A 102 -2.98 -11.86 -19.08
N ARG A 103 -4.20 -11.30 -19.08
CA ARG A 103 -5.34 -11.86 -19.82
C ARG A 103 -5.20 -11.68 -21.34
N SER A 104 -4.61 -10.59 -21.80
CA SER A 104 -4.42 -10.32 -23.23
C SER A 104 -3.14 -10.94 -23.81
N SER A 105 -2.19 -11.33 -22.96
CA SER A 105 -0.91 -11.88 -23.40
C SER A 105 -1.08 -13.28 -24.00
N LYS A 106 -1.06 -13.35 -25.34
CA LYS A 106 -1.09 -14.61 -26.08
C LYS A 106 0.08 -15.53 -25.71
N LEU A 107 1.26 -14.96 -25.49
CA LEU A 107 2.45 -15.71 -25.10
C LEU A 107 2.30 -16.33 -23.71
N PHE A 108 1.76 -15.57 -22.75
CA PHE A 108 1.49 -16.10 -21.41
C PHE A 108 0.48 -17.25 -21.45
N LEU A 109 -0.63 -17.08 -22.19
CA LEU A 109 -1.63 -18.14 -22.34
C LEU A 109 -1.05 -19.40 -23.02
N LYS A 110 -0.20 -19.24 -24.04
CA LYS A 110 0.52 -20.36 -24.67
C LYS A 110 1.46 -21.07 -23.69
N LEU A 111 2.18 -20.32 -22.84
CA LEU A 111 3.01 -20.89 -21.79
C LEU A 111 2.18 -21.73 -20.82
N LEU A 112 1.03 -21.21 -20.37
CA LEU A 112 0.14 -21.96 -19.47
C LEU A 112 -0.36 -23.26 -20.13
N ASP A 113 -0.78 -23.21 -21.39
CA ASP A 113 -1.21 -24.39 -22.15
C ASP A 113 -0.07 -25.43 -22.31
N ALA A 114 1.14 -24.99 -22.63
CA ALA A 114 2.31 -25.86 -22.76
C ALA A 114 2.71 -26.50 -21.43
N VAL A 115 2.65 -25.75 -20.32
CA VAL A 115 2.88 -26.28 -18.96
C VAL A 115 1.83 -27.33 -18.62
N LEU A 116 0.55 -27.08 -18.91
CA LEU A 116 -0.53 -28.04 -18.66
C LEU A 116 -0.32 -29.34 -19.46
N LYS A 117 -0.05 -29.23 -20.76
CA LYS A 117 0.23 -30.38 -21.64
C LYS A 117 1.44 -31.17 -21.17
N THR A 118 2.53 -30.49 -20.83
CA THR A 118 3.75 -31.12 -20.32
C THR A 118 3.48 -31.84 -19.00
N GLY A 119 2.79 -31.18 -18.07
CA GLY A 119 2.39 -31.77 -16.80
C GLY A 119 1.52 -33.02 -16.97
N ASN A 120 0.51 -32.97 -17.85
CA ASN A 120 -0.34 -34.13 -18.14
C ASN A 120 0.47 -35.28 -18.77
N ARG A 121 1.37 -34.97 -19.71
CA ARG A 121 2.25 -35.98 -20.33
C ARG A 121 3.18 -36.64 -19.32
N MET A 122 3.72 -35.88 -18.37
CA MET A 122 4.59 -36.41 -17.32
C MET A 122 3.84 -37.24 -16.28
N ASN A 123 2.56 -36.96 -16.05
CA ASN A 123 1.72 -37.65 -15.06
C ASN A 123 0.76 -38.67 -15.69
N ASP A 124 0.97 -39.02 -16.96
CA ASP A 124 0.17 -40.00 -17.68
C ASP A 124 0.18 -41.35 -16.94
N GLY A 125 -0.99 -41.99 -16.81
CA GLY A 125 -1.17 -43.21 -16.02
C GLY A 125 -1.18 -43.04 -14.49
N THR A 126 -1.12 -41.81 -13.97
CA THR A 126 -1.27 -41.53 -12.52
C THR A 126 -2.60 -40.82 -12.23
N ASN A 127 -2.97 -40.72 -10.95
CA ASN A 127 -4.12 -39.91 -10.51
C ASN A 127 -3.94 -38.40 -10.70
N ARG A 128 -2.78 -37.96 -11.21
CA ARG A 128 -2.45 -36.56 -11.54
C ARG A 128 -2.43 -36.27 -13.05
N GLY A 129 -2.70 -37.27 -13.89
CA GLY A 129 -2.89 -37.09 -15.34
C GLY A 129 -4.23 -36.42 -15.68
N GLU A 130 -4.41 -36.03 -16.95
CA GLU A 130 -5.66 -35.44 -17.47
C GLU A 130 -6.19 -34.22 -16.69
N ALA A 131 -5.30 -33.43 -16.10
CA ALA A 131 -5.67 -32.19 -15.42
C ALA A 131 -6.24 -31.17 -16.43
N ARG A 132 -7.26 -30.42 -16.01
CA ARG A 132 -7.88 -29.34 -16.80
C ARG A 132 -7.29 -27.97 -16.51
N ALA A 133 -6.63 -27.83 -15.36
CA ALA A 133 -6.02 -26.59 -14.90
C ALA A 133 -4.94 -26.91 -13.85
N PHE A 134 -4.10 -25.93 -13.57
CA PHE A 134 -3.14 -25.97 -12.47
C PHE A 134 -3.12 -24.61 -11.75
N LYS A 135 -2.64 -24.58 -10.50
CA LYS A 135 -2.45 -23.32 -9.76
C LYS A 135 -1.26 -22.55 -10.32
N LEU A 136 -1.36 -21.24 -10.48
CA LEU A 136 -0.26 -20.42 -11.02
C LEU A 136 1.06 -20.54 -10.22
N ASP A 137 0.99 -20.77 -8.90
CA ASP A 137 2.16 -21.03 -8.05
C ASP A 137 2.99 -22.26 -8.51
N THR A 138 2.42 -23.16 -9.31
CA THR A 138 3.18 -24.25 -9.94
C THR A 138 4.29 -23.70 -10.84
N LEU A 139 4.10 -22.55 -11.51
CA LEU A 139 5.15 -21.95 -12.34
C LEU A 139 6.42 -21.65 -11.54
N LEU A 140 6.27 -21.18 -10.29
CA LEU A 140 7.40 -20.95 -9.39
C LEU A 140 8.13 -22.26 -9.08
N LYS A 141 7.38 -23.34 -8.82
CA LYS A 141 7.96 -24.67 -8.57
C LYS A 141 8.70 -25.22 -9.79
N LEU A 142 8.18 -24.99 -11.00
CA LEU A 142 8.82 -25.43 -12.24
C LEU A 142 10.12 -24.66 -12.52
N ALA A 143 10.23 -23.42 -12.04
CA ALA A 143 11.47 -22.66 -12.08
C ALA A 143 12.55 -23.26 -11.16
N ASP A 144 12.16 -23.99 -10.11
CA ASP A 144 13.11 -24.60 -9.15
C ASP A 144 13.50 -26.03 -9.53
N ILE A 145 12.66 -26.75 -10.27
CA ILE A 145 12.95 -28.13 -10.69
C ILE A 145 13.97 -28.13 -11.83
N LYS A 146 15.15 -28.70 -11.58
CA LYS A 146 16.24 -28.81 -12.55
C LYS A 146 16.28 -30.19 -13.21
N SER A 147 16.75 -30.22 -14.45
CA SER A 147 17.12 -31.43 -15.17
C SER A 147 18.29 -32.15 -14.49
N THR A 148 18.57 -33.38 -14.89
CA THR A 148 19.67 -34.21 -14.35
C THR A 148 21.04 -33.58 -14.54
N ASP A 149 21.18 -32.65 -15.49
CA ASP A 149 22.39 -31.86 -15.73
C ASP A 149 22.58 -30.69 -14.73
N GLY A 150 21.56 -30.38 -13.92
CA GLY A 150 21.54 -29.27 -12.97
C GLY A 150 21.56 -27.87 -13.60
N LYS A 151 21.46 -27.76 -14.93
CA LYS A 151 21.64 -26.51 -15.68
C LYS A 151 20.33 -25.93 -16.21
N THR A 152 19.41 -26.78 -16.65
CA THR A 152 18.13 -26.34 -17.24
C THR A 152 16.98 -26.63 -16.29
N THR A 153 16.13 -25.64 -16.03
CA THR A 153 14.91 -25.83 -15.25
C THR A 153 13.78 -26.37 -16.12
N LEU A 154 12.78 -27.01 -15.51
CA LEU A 154 11.63 -27.55 -16.24
C LEU A 154 10.84 -26.42 -16.93
N LEU A 155 10.75 -25.24 -16.30
CA LEU A 155 10.14 -24.07 -16.94
C LEU A 155 10.94 -23.60 -18.17
N GLN A 156 12.27 -23.55 -18.08
CA GLN A 156 13.14 -23.19 -19.22
C GLN A 156 13.02 -24.19 -20.37
N PHE A 157 12.90 -25.49 -20.06
CA PHE A 157 12.66 -26.52 -21.07
C PHE A 157 11.32 -26.28 -21.80
N VAL A 158 10.24 -26.04 -21.05
CA VAL A 158 8.92 -25.76 -21.63
C VAL A 158 8.96 -24.52 -22.53
N VAL A 159 9.63 -23.45 -22.11
CA VAL A 159 9.80 -22.25 -22.94
C VAL A 159 10.55 -22.56 -24.24
N LYS A 160 11.67 -23.29 -24.19
CA LYS A 160 12.43 -23.69 -25.38
C LYS A 160 11.60 -24.52 -26.35
N GLU A 161 10.76 -25.41 -25.84
CA GLU A 161 9.88 -26.24 -26.64
C GLU A 161 8.78 -25.44 -27.36
N ILE A 162 8.24 -24.39 -26.72
CA ILE A 162 7.30 -23.45 -27.35
C ILE A 162 7.99 -22.68 -28.48
N ILE A 163 9.20 -22.17 -28.25
CA ILE A 163 9.97 -21.43 -29.26
C ILE A 163 10.25 -22.32 -30.48
N ARG A 164 10.68 -23.57 -30.23
CA ARG A 164 10.98 -24.56 -31.26
C ARG A 164 9.76 -24.97 -32.08
N SER A 165 8.58 -25.10 -31.46
CA SER A 165 7.36 -25.51 -32.15
C SER A 165 6.70 -24.38 -32.96
N GLU A 166 6.92 -23.12 -32.57
CA GLU A 166 6.32 -21.94 -33.20
C GLU A 166 7.26 -21.23 -34.21
N GLY A 167 8.54 -21.64 -34.29
CA GLY A 167 9.52 -21.00 -35.20
C GLY A 167 9.85 -19.54 -34.81
N ILE A 168 9.58 -19.17 -33.56
CA ILE A 168 9.85 -17.84 -33.02
C ILE A 168 11.36 -17.67 -32.90
N ASN A 169 11.97 -16.72 -33.62
CA ASN A 169 13.39 -16.43 -33.46
C ASN A 169 13.60 -15.73 -32.11
N SER A 170 14.45 -16.32 -31.27
CA SER A 170 14.68 -15.95 -29.86
C SER A 170 15.16 -14.52 -29.62
N ASP A 171 15.53 -13.78 -30.67
CA ASP A 171 16.16 -12.46 -30.53
C ASP A 171 15.23 -11.26 -30.78
N HIS A 172 14.01 -11.45 -31.32
CA HIS A 172 13.11 -10.33 -31.67
C HIS A 172 11.75 -10.32 -30.97
N ASP A 173 11.24 -11.46 -30.50
CA ASP A 173 9.84 -11.57 -30.05
C ASP A 173 9.66 -11.65 -28.52
N PHE A 174 10.74 -11.52 -27.74
CA PHE A 174 10.72 -11.57 -26.26
C PHE A 174 10.90 -10.22 -25.56
N PHE A 175 11.05 -9.13 -26.31
CA PHE A 175 11.02 -7.79 -25.72
C PHE A 175 9.55 -7.35 -25.61
N PHE A 176 9.05 -7.35 -24.38
CA PHE A 176 7.97 -6.47 -23.98
C PHE A 176 8.37 -5.00 -24.24
#